data_AF-A0ABD3REL8-F1
#
_entry.id   AF-A0ABD3REL8-F1
#
_cell.length_a   1.000
_cell.length_b   1.000
_cell.length_c   1.000
_cell.angle_alpha   90.00
_cell.angle_beta   90.00
_cell.angle_gamma   90.00
#
_symmetry.space_group_name_H-M   'P 1'
#
loop_
_entity.id
_entity.type
_entity.pdbx_description
1 polymer ?
#
loop_
_entity_poly.entity_id
_entity_poly.type
_entity_poly.pdbx_seq_one_letter_code
_entity_poly.pdbx_strand_id
1 'polypeptide(L)'
;MAIGDMNELDYADHQLWDDAIWPALYHRVPAFGDVKVKNSWAGLYEYNTIDQNAIIDFHPEMNNVIVANGFSGHGLQQSPARLVEPSPN
;
A
#
# COMPACT_ATOMS: atom_id res chain seq x y z
N MET A 1 6.18 9.09 3.73
CA MET A 1 5.95 9.70 5.04
C MET A 1 5.80 8.54 6.01
N ALA A 2 6.67 8.44 7.02
CA ALA A 2 6.48 7.44 8.07
C ALA A 2 5.42 7.98 9.04
N ILE A 3 4.44 7.16 9.41
CA ILE A 3 3.47 7.51 10.45
C ILE A 3 4.23 7.71 11.77
N GLY A 4 4.04 8.87 12.41
CA GLY A 4 4.67 9.19 13.69
C GLY A 4 3.86 8.69 14.88
N ASP A 5 2.54 8.70 14.73
CA ASP A 5 1.54 8.20 15.68
C ASP A 5 0.49 7.32 14.97
N MET A 6 0.09 6.22 15.59
CA MET A 6 -0.97 5.35 15.08
C MET A 6 -2.34 6.04 15.05
N ASN A 7 -2.54 7.05 15.91
CA ASN A 7 -3.75 7.89 15.89
C ASN A 7 -3.88 8.68 14.56
N GLU A 8 -2.81 8.84 13.77
CA GLU A 8 -2.88 9.45 12.44
C GLU A 8 -3.72 8.62 11.46
N LEU A 9 -4.02 7.36 11.77
CA LEU A 9 -4.88 6.48 10.97
C LEU A 9 -6.36 6.58 11.34
N ASP A 10 -6.69 7.20 12.47
CA ASP A 10 -8.08 7.34 12.93
C ASP A 10 -8.89 8.29 12.02
N TYR A 11 -8.20 9.07 11.18
CA TYR A 11 -8.81 10.02 10.27
C TYR A 11 -8.18 9.94 8.87
N ALA A 12 -9.04 9.84 7.85
CA ALA A 12 -8.61 9.96 6.47
C ALA A 12 -8.33 11.43 6.13
N ASP A 13 -7.28 11.72 5.37
CA ASP A 13 -6.99 13.09 4.94
C ASP A 13 -8.02 13.58 3.91
N HIS A 14 -9.05 14.26 4.39
CA HIS A 14 -10.08 14.86 3.56
C HIS A 14 -9.59 16.09 2.79
N GLN A 15 -8.54 16.75 3.25
CA GLN A 15 -8.01 17.94 2.57
C GLN A 15 -7.22 17.53 1.31
N LEU A 16 -6.50 16.41 1.37
CA LEU A 16 -5.90 15.77 0.20
C LEU A 16 -6.94 15.46 -0.90
N TRP A 17 -8.18 15.11 -0.51
CA TRP A 17 -9.25 14.89 -1.48
C TRP A 17 -9.58 16.16 -2.26
N ASP A 18 -9.85 17.27 -1.57
CA ASP A 18 -10.26 18.53 -2.19
C ASP A 18 -9.13 19.21 -2.96
N ASP A 19 -7.91 19.18 -2.42
CA ASP A 19 -6.78 19.94 -2.97
C ASP A 19 -6.06 19.20 -4.11
N ALA A 20 -6.09 17.86 -4.13
CA ALA A 20 -5.31 17.07 -5.08
C ALA A 20 -6.12 16.03 -5.85
N ILE A 21 -6.90 15.19 -5.16
CA ILE A 21 -7.55 14.03 -5.78
C ILE A 21 -8.73 14.46 -6.69
N TRP A 22 -9.66 15.27 -6.18
CA TRP A 22 -10.83 15.72 -6.94
C TRP A 22 -10.44 16.54 -8.18
N PRO A 23 -9.52 17.54 -8.10
CA PRO A 23 -9.10 18.29 -9.27
C PRO A 23 -8.50 17.39 -10.36
N ALA A 24 -7.66 16.41 -9.98
CA ALA A 24 -7.07 15.46 -10.90
C ALA A 24 -8.12 14.54 -11.56
N LEU A 25 -9.09 14.07 -10.79
CA LEU A 25 -10.20 13.24 -11.30
C LEU A 25 -11.08 14.03 -12.27
N TYR A 26 -11.50 15.24 -11.91
CA TYR A 26 -12.34 16.09 -12.75
C TYR A 26 -11.64 16.45 -14.06
N HIS A 27 -10.35 16.81 -14.00
CA HIS A 27 -9.55 17.11 -15.19
C HIS A 27 -9.47 15.90 -16.15
N ARG A 28 -9.42 14.67 -15.61
CA ARG A 28 -9.35 13.45 -16.42
C ARG A 28 -10.72 13.02 -16.96
N VAL A 29 -11.78 13.20 -16.19
CA VAL A 29 -13.15 12.78 -16.54
C VAL A 29 -14.14 13.85 -16.04
N PRO A 30 -14.52 14.83 -16.89
CA PRO A 30 -15.42 15.92 -16.48
C PRO A 30 -16.80 15.48 -15.98
N ALA A 31 -17.25 14.29 -16.38
CA ALA A 31 -18.50 13.69 -15.88
C ALA A 31 -18.49 13.43 -14.36
N PHE A 32 -17.32 13.50 -13.71
CA PHE A 32 -17.20 13.41 -12.26
C PHE A 32 -17.34 14.75 -11.52
N GLY A 33 -17.75 15.84 -12.19
CA GLY A 33 -17.89 17.16 -11.56
C GLY A 33 -18.78 17.20 -10.30
N ASP A 34 -19.80 16.35 -10.23
CA ASP A 34 -20.78 16.33 -9.13
C ASP A 34 -20.64 15.12 -8.18
N VAL A 35 -19.51 14.40 -8.22
CA VAL A 35 -19.31 13.23 -7.34
C VAL A 35 -19.24 13.66 -5.88
N LYS A 36 -19.80 12.83 -5.00
CA LYS A 36 -19.74 13.01 -3.55
C LYS A 36 -19.01 11.83 -2.92
N VAL A 37 -18.06 12.13 -2.03
CA VAL A 37 -17.40 11.11 -1.22
C VAL A 37 -18.44 10.41 -0.36
N LYS A 38 -18.47 9.07 -0.41
CA LYS A 38 -19.35 8.26 0.42
C LYS A 38 -18.68 7.82 1.70
N ASN A 39 -17.45 7.31 1.59
CA ASN A 39 -16.64 6.80 2.69
C ASN A 39 -15.17 7.16 2.44
N SER A 40 -14.40 7.30 3.52
CA SER A 40 -12.95 7.47 3.49
C SER A 40 -12.33 6.60 4.58
N TRP A 41 -11.09 6.15 4.37
CA TRP A 41 -10.33 5.40 5.36
C TRP A 41 -8.83 5.68 5.17
N ALA A 42 -8.08 5.63 6.25
CA ALA A 42 -6.62 5.61 6.23
C ALA A 42 -6.14 4.18 6.54
N GLY A 43 -5.03 3.79 5.95
CA GLY A 43 -4.49 2.45 6.09
C GLY A 43 -2.98 2.47 6.22
N LEU A 44 -2.46 1.49 6.95
CA LEU A 44 -1.03 1.25 7.02
C LEU A 44 -0.50 0.82 5.66
N TYR A 45 0.73 1.25 5.41
CA TYR A 45 1.43 0.91 4.21
C TYR A 45 2.89 0.66 4.53
N GLU A 46 3.37 -0.52 4.16
CA GLU A 46 4.76 -0.89 4.32
C GLU A 46 5.55 -0.48 3.08
N TYR A 47 6.65 0.23 3.30
CA TYR A 47 7.47 0.79 2.23
C TYR A 47 8.94 0.56 2.52
N ASN A 48 9.61 -0.17 1.64
CA ASN A 48 11.06 -0.31 1.66
C ASN A 48 11.69 0.99 1.14
N THR A 49 12.32 1.73 2.05
CA THR A 49 12.92 3.04 1.75
C THR A 49 14.25 2.96 1.01
N ILE A 50 14.86 1.77 0.89
CA ILE A 50 16.15 1.58 0.22
C ILE A 50 15.96 1.51 -1.29
N ASP A 51 15.15 0.56 -1.76
CA ASP A 51 14.99 0.26 -3.18
C ASP A 51 13.55 -0.02 -3.60
N GLN A 52 12.58 0.07 -2.68
CA GLN A 52 11.16 -0.18 -2.91
C GLN A 52 10.83 -1.62 -3.34
N ASN A 53 11.79 -2.54 -3.25
CA ASN A 53 11.55 -3.96 -3.49
C ASN A 53 10.97 -4.64 -2.24
N ALA A 54 10.27 -5.75 -2.46
CA ALA A 54 9.80 -6.60 -1.38
C ALA A 54 10.98 -7.23 -0.62
N ILE A 55 10.86 -7.35 0.69
CA ILE A 55 11.79 -8.08 1.53
C ILE A 55 11.22 -9.47 1.73
N ILE A 56 11.82 -10.45 1.08
CA ILE A 56 11.42 -11.87 1.15
C ILE A 56 12.67 -12.70 1.43
N ASP A 57 12.85 -13.11 2.69
CA ASP A 57 14.02 -13.90 3.09
C ASP A 57 13.77 -14.65 4.42
N PHE A 58 14.68 -15.58 4.75
CA PHE A 58 14.72 -16.24 6.05
C PHE A 58 15.22 -15.27 7.14
N HIS A 59 14.62 -15.35 8.32
CA HIS A 59 15.09 -14.58 9.47
C HIS A 59 16.50 -15.06 9.90
N PRO A 60 17.48 -14.17 10.12
CA PRO A 60 18.88 -14.56 10.32
C PRO A 60 19.13 -15.42 11.57
N GLU A 61 18.26 -15.30 12.58
CA GLU A 61 18.41 -16.02 13.87
C GLU A 61 17.35 -17.11 14.10
N MET A 62 16.35 -17.23 13.22
CA MET A 62 15.21 -18.14 13.43
C MET A 62 15.05 -19.05 12.21
N ASN A 63 15.52 -20.29 12.35
CA ASN A 63 15.69 -21.28 11.26
C ASN A 63 14.38 -21.74 10.57
N ASN A 64 13.23 -21.25 11.00
CA ASN A 64 11.90 -21.62 10.52
C ASN A 64 10.96 -20.41 10.38
N VAL A 65 11.52 -19.21 10.27
CA VAL A 65 10.77 -17.97 10.04
C VAL A 65 11.17 -17.39 8.69
N ILE A 66 10.18 -17.15 7.84
CA ILE A 66 10.30 -16.39 6.60
C ILE A 66 9.64 -15.04 6.82
N VAL A 67 10.32 -13.97 6.45
CA VAL A 67 9.76 -12.63 6.41
C VAL A 67 9.36 -12.34 4.97
N ALA A 68 8.13 -11.87 4.77
CA ALA A 68 7.62 -11.40 3.48
C ALA A 68 6.84 -10.10 3.70
N ASN A 69 7.52 -8.96 3.57
CA ASN A 69 6.96 -7.63 3.86
C ASN A 69 7.59 -6.54 2.97
N GLY A 70 7.26 -5.26 3.22
CA GLY A 70 7.95 -4.15 2.55
C GLY A 70 7.67 -4.04 1.05
N PHE A 71 6.51 -4.54 0.61
CA PHE A 71 6.12 -4.60 -0.81
C PHE A 71 5.94 -3.23 -1.49
N SER A 72 6.00 -2.13 -0.73
CA SER A 72 6.04 -0.76 -1.25
C SER A 72 4.87 -0.38 -2.17
N GLY A 73 3.73 -1.07 -2.05
CA GLY A 73 2.53 -0.87 -2.86
C GLY A 73 2.24 -1.86 -3.94
N HIS A 74 3.23 -2.67 -4.27
CA HIS A 74 3.12 -3.62 -5.36
C HIS A 74 2.51 -4.95 -4.89
N GLY A 75 2.33 -5.12 -3.58
CA GLY A 75 1.83 -6.35 -2.95
C GLY A 75 0.46 -6.78 -3.48
N LEU A 76 -0.46 -5.83 -3.75
CA LEU A 76 -1.77 -6.18 -4.30
C LEU A 76 -1.65 -6.79 -5.71
N GLN A 77 -0.78 -6.21 -6.55
CA GLN A 77 -0.52 -6.71 -7.91
C GLN A 77 0.22 -8.05 -7.89
N GLN A 78 1.06 -8.26 -6.87
CA GLN A 78 1.85 -9.48 -6.68
C GLN A 78 1.08 -10.58 -5.93
N SER A 79 -0.08 -10.27 -5.32
CA SER A 79 -0.89 -11.23 -4.55
C SER A 79 -1.28 -12.52 -5.31
N PRO A 80 -1.51 -12.53 -6.65
CA PRO A 80 -1.81 -13.76 -7.36
C PRO A 80 -0.58 -14.67 -7.53
N ALA A 81 0.62 -14.20 -7.19
CA ALA A 81 1.86 -14.96 -7.32
C ALA A 81 1.78 -16.19 -6.41
N ARG A 82 1.61 -17.34 -7.06
CA ARG A 82 1.63 -18.64 -6.40
C ARG A 82 3.05 -18.94 -5.96
N LEU A 83 3.24 -19.29 -4.69
CA LEU A 83 4.43 -20.03 -4.25
C LEU A 83 4.45 -21.34 -5.02
N VAL A 84 5.32 -21.43 -6.02
CA VAL A 84 5.60 -22.69 -6.71
C VAL A 84 6.55 -23.44 -5.79
N GLU A 85 6.09 -24.56 -5.23
CA GLU A 85 7.01 -25.44 -4.53
C GLU A 85 8.14 -25.82 -5.49
N PRO A 86 9.41 -25.78 -5.03
CA PRO A 86 10.51 -26.21 -5.87
C PRO A 86 10.19 -27.62 -6.36
N SER A 87 10.21 -27.81 -7.69
CA SER A 87 10.07 -29.13 -8.30
C SER A 87 11.00 -30.09 -7.58
N PRO A 88 10.49 -31.22 -7.05
CA PRO A 88 11.36 -32.25 -6.51
C PRO A 88 12.19 -32.75 -7.69
N ASN A 89 13.48 -32.40 -7.69
CA ASN A 89 14.46 -33.15 -8.48
C ASN A 89 14.62 -34.53 -7.84
#